data_AF-A0A536NKP4-F1
#
_entry.id   AF-A0A536NKP4-F1
#
_cell.length_a   1.000
_cell.length_b   1.000
_cell.length_c   1.000
_cell.angle_alpha   90.00
_cell.angle_beta   90.00
_cell.angle_gamma   90.00
#
_symmetry.space_group_name_H-M   'P 1'
#
loop_
_entity.id
_entity.type
_entity.pdbx_description
1 polymer ?
#
loop_
_entity_poly.entity_id
_entity_poly.type
_entity_poly.pdbx_seq_one_letter_code
_entity_poly.pdbx_strand_id
1 'polypeptide(L)'
;RATDPAQRNRGLGAEVASIIFHGSFFILLVGVLYGKAGGFVGNAAVVEGDSFVEARANYDNLSEGVLSTNHANFQVKVDSFSAVYWPGGAPKDFTSRVRIYDGGRLAESKSIQVNHYV
;
A
#
# COMPACT_ATOMS: atom_id res chain seq x y z
N ARG A 1 -37.13 -7.27 45.55
CA ARG A 1 -36.55 -8.59 45.23
C ARG A 1 -35.09 -8.36 44.89
N ALA A 2 -34.15 -8.73 45.77
CA ALA A 2 -32.73 -8.57 45.47
C ALA A 2 -32.39 -9.44 44.25
N THR A 3 -31.71 -8.86 43.25
CA THR A 3 -31.25 -9.58 42.06
C THR A 3 -30.24 -10.65 42.48
N ASP A 4 -30.42 -11.86 41.98
CA ASP A 4 -29.48 -12.97 42.19
C ASP A 4 -28.06 -12.51 41.80
N PRO A 5 -27.04 -12.71 42.66
CA PRO A 5 -25.65 -12.43 42.36
C PRO A 5 -25.20 -12.93 40.98
N ALA A 6 -25.68 -14.10 40.53
CA ALA A 6 -25.35 -14.65 39.21
C ALA A 6 -25.90 -13.78 38.06
N GLN A 7 -27.14 -13.28 38.20
CA GLN A 7 -27.76 -12.41 37.22
C GLN A 7 -27.07 -11.04 37.17
N ARG A 8 -26.66 -10.51 38.33
CA ARG A 8 -25.89 -9.25 38.41
C ARG A 8 -24.53 -9.38 37.72
N ASN A 9 -23.81 -10.46 37.96
CA ASN A 9 -22.51 -10.72 37.34
C ASN A 9 -22.62 -10.87 35.82
N ARG A 10 -23.69 -11.51 35.33
CA ARG A 10 -23.93 -11.64 33.89
C ARG A 10 -24.24 -10.29 33.23
N GLY A 11 -25.01 -9.42 33.91
CA GLY A 11 -25.26 -8.06 33.46
C GLY A 11 -23.99 -7.22 33.37
N LEU A 12 -23.16 -7.26 34.42
CA LEU A 12 -21.85 -6.59 34.43
C LEU A 12 -20.92 -7.10 33.33
N GLY A 13 -20.87 -8.42 33.10
CA GLY A 13 -20.07 -9.00 32.03
C GLY A 13 -20.52 -8.55 30.62
N ALA A 14 -21.83 -8.44 30.39
CA ALA A 14 -22.38 -7.95 29.14
C ALA A 14 -22.07 -6.45 28.91
N GLU A 15 -22.13 -5.64 29.96
CA GLU A 15 -21.79 -4.22 29.91
C GLU A 15 -20.30 -4.02 29.59
N VAL A 16 -19.41 -4.75 30.28
CA VAL A 16 -17.96 -4.72 30.00
C VAL A 16 -17.66 -5.17 28.57
N ALA A 17 -18.30 -6.23 28.09
CA ALA A 17 -18.13 -6.71 26.72
C ALA A 17 -18.57 -5.65 25.69
N SER A 18 -19.69 -4.96 25.95
CA SER A 18 -20.16 -3.85 25.10
C SER A 18 -19.14 -2.72 25.05
N ILE A 19 -18.56 -2.32 26.19
CA ILE A 19 -17.54 -1.26 26.26
C ILE A 19 -16.29 -1.67 25.48
N ILE A 20 -15.79 -2.89 25.67
CA ILE A 20 -14.62 -3.41 24.94
C ILE A 20 -14.89 -3.43 23.43
N PHE A 21 -16.07 -3.89 23.03
CA PHE A 21 -16.45 -3.94 21.62
C PHE A 21 -16.45 -2.55 20.99
N HIS A 22 -17.09 -1.56 21.62
CA HIS A 22 -17.08 -0.19 21.10
C HIS A 22 -15.69 0.45 21.16
N GLY A 23 -14.93 0.20 22.23
CA GLY A 23 -13.55 0.64 22.36
C GLY A 23 -12.64 0.10 21.25
N SER A 24 -12.90 -1.12 20.76
CA SER A 24 -12.13 -1.71 19.66
C SER A 24 -12.22 -0.92 18.36
N PHE A 25 -13.40 -0.34 18.05
CA PHE A 25 -13.55 0.53 16.87
C PHE A 25 -12.76 1.81 17.01
N PHE A 26 -12.65 2.36 18.23
CA PHE A 26 -11.84 3.55 18.46
C PHE A 26 -10.35 3.27 18.24
N ILE A 27 -9.87 2.13 18.71
CA ILE A 27 -8.48 1.68 18.47
C ILE A 27 -8.24 1.48 16.97
N LEU A 28 -9.17 0.81 16.27
CA LEU A 28 -9.09 0.62 14.82
C LEU A 28 -9.07 1.96 14.08
N LEU A 29 -9.94 2.90 14.48
CA LEU A 29 -10.01 4.23 13.90
C LEU A 29 -8.68 4.98 14.05
N VAL A 30 -8.07 4.96 15.23
CA VAL A 30 -6.75 5.55 15.47
C VAL A 30 -5.70 4.92 14.55
N GLY A 31 -5.71 3.59 14.41
CA GLY A 31 -4.82 2.88 13.49
C GLY A 31 -5.00 3.30 12.03
N VAL A 32 -6.24 3.41 11.56
CA VAL A 32 -6.56 3.85 10.18
C VAL A 32 -6.14 5.30 9.95
N LEU A 33 -6.42 6.19 10.90
CA LEU A 33 -6.03 7.60 10.80
C LEU A 33 -4.51 7.75 10.72
N TYR A 34 -3.78 7.03 11.58
CA TYR A 34 -2.32 7.05 11.58
C TYR A 34 -1.75 6.46 10.28
N GLY A 35 -2.28 5.33 9.82
CA GLY A 35 -1.87 4.70 8.55
C GLY A 35 -2.11 5.61 7.35
N LYS A 36 -3.28 6.27 7.27
CA LYS A 36 -3.57 7.23 6.19
C LYS A 36 -2.71 8.49 6.29
N ALA A 37 -2.42 8.97 7.49
CA ALA A 37 -1.61 10.15 7.70
C ALA A 37 -0.13 9.93 7.35
N GLY A 38 0.42 8.72 7.58
CA GLY A 38 1.80 8.38 7.25
C GLY A 38 2.01 7.78 5.85
N GLY A 39 0.97 7.21 5.26
CA GLY A 39 1.06 6.55 3.95
C GLY A 39 1.01 7.52 2.76
N PHE A 40 1.38 7.01 1.60
CA PHE A 40 1.17 7.68 0.32
C PHE A 40 0.80 6.64 -0.76
N VAL A 41 0.10 7.11 -1.79
CA VAL A 41 -0.21 6.33 -3.00
C VAL A 41 0.13 7.22 -4.19
N GLY A 42 1.01 6.75 -5.06
CA GLY A 42 1.37 7.44 -6.29
C GLY A 42 1.47 6.47 -7.45
N ASN A 43 1.18 6.97 -8.65
CA ASN A 43 1.39 6.24 -9.89
C ASN A 43 2.11 7.12 -10.91
N ALA A 44 2.95 6.47 -11.73
CA ALA A 44 3.68 7.08 -12.81
C ALA A 44 3.75 6.10 -13.98
N ALA A 45 3.54 6.58 -15.20
CA ALA A 45 3.84 5.84 -16.42
C ALA A 45 5.30 6.08 -16.83
N VAL A 46 6.06 5.00 -17.02
CA VAL A 46 7.46 5.08 -17.43
C VAL A 46 7.63 4.34 -18.75
N VAL A 47 8.17 5.04 -19.75
CA VAL A 47 8.41 4.48 -21.08
C VAL A 47 9.72 3.68 -21.06
N GLU A 48 9.81 2.66 -21.92
CA GLU A 48 11.05 1.94 -22.15
C GLU A 48 12.20 2.89 -22.51
N GLY A 49 13.35 2.70 -21.88
CA GLY A 49 14.54 3.54 -22.05
C GLY A 49 14.64 4.66 -20.99
N ASP A 50 13.53 5.06 -20.40
CA ASP A 50 13.46 6.15 -19.43
C ASP A 50 13.63 5.67 -17.98
N SER A 51 13.75 6.65 -17.09
CA SER A 51 13.87 6.44 -15.65
C SER A 51 12.85 7.29 -14.91
N PHE A 52 12.20 6.69 -13.92
CA PHE A 52 11.45 7.38 -12.90
C PHE A 52 12.34 7.64 -11.68
N VAL A 53 12.30 8.86 -11.15
CA VAL A 53 12.93 9.21 -9.87
C VAL A 53 11.81 9.51 -8.89
N GLU A 54 11.87 8.89 -7.71
CA GLU A 54 10.92 9.11 -6.62
C GLU A 54 11.06 10.54 -6.09
N ALA A 55 10.23 11.41 -6.66
CA ALA A 55 10.10 12.82 -6.28
C ALA A 55 8.66 13.26 -6.59
N ARG A 56 8.08 14.10 -5.74
CA ARG A 56 6.68 14.54 -5.85
C ARG A 56 6.27 14.98 -7.26
N ALA A 57 7.13 15.73 -7.93
CA ALA A 57 6.86 16.30 -9.25
C ALA A 57 6.81 15.26 -10.39
N ASN A 58 7.31 14.05 -10.16
CA ASN A 58 7.43 13.01 -11.20
C ASN A 58 6.26 12.02 -11.19
N TYR A 59 5.32 12.16 -10.25
CA TYR A 59 4.11 11.34 -10.20
C TYR A 59 3.00 11.95 -11.06
N ASP A 60 2.28 11.12 -11.81
CA ASP A 60 1.09 11.54 -12.56
C ASP A 60 -0.07 11.86 -11.61
N ASN A 61 -0.22 11.03 -10.58
CA ASN A 61 -1.13 11.25 -9.47
C ASN A 61 -0.42 10.87 -8.18
N LEU A 62 -0.56 11.71 -7.17
CA LEU A 62 0.05 11.52 -5.86
C LEU A 62 -0.92 11.96 -4.77
N SER A 63 -1.19 11.05 -3.84
CA SER A 63 -1.98 11.30 -2.64
C SER A 63 -1.15 10.91 -1.43
N GLU A 64 -0.81 11.91 -0.63
CA GLU A 64 0.04 11.75 0.54
C GLU A 64 -0.70 12.13 1.80
N GLY A 65 -0.46 11.36 2.85
CA GLY A 65 -0.86 11.75 4.18
C GLY A 65 -0.01 12.92 4.70
N VAL A 66 -0.58 13.66 5.65
CA VAL A 66 0.05 14.86 6.23
C VAL A 66 1.37 14.61 6.97
N LEU A 67 1.65 13.36 7.35
CA LEU A 67 2.90 12.93 7.98
C LEU A 67 3.88 12.29 6.97
N SER A 68 3.48 12.12 5.71
CA SER A 68 4.29 11.54 4.65
C SER A 68 5.16 12.60 3.96
N THR A 69 6.11 13.15 4.72
CA THR A 69 6.95 14.27 4.25
C THR A 69 8.28 13.84 3.62
N ASN A 70 8.67 12.58 3.80
CA ASN A 70 9.97 12.07 3.38
C ASN A 70 9.85 11.25 2.10
N HIS A 71 10.71 11.59 1.14
CA HIS A 71 10.88 10.87 -0.13
C HIS A 71 12.14 10.02 -0.07
N ALA A 72 12.03 8.77 -0.49
CA ALA A 72 13.13 7.81 -0.48
C ALA A 72 14.14 8.07 -1.61
N ASN A 73 13.76 8.86 -2.63
CA ASN A 73 14.62 9.24 -3.76
C ASN A 73 15.24 8.05 -4.51
N PHE A 74 14.56 6.89 -4.51
CA PHE A 74 14.97 5.78 -5.35
C PHE A 74 14.72 6.13 -6.83
N GLN A 75 15.43 5.46 -7.72
CA GLN A 75 15.21 5.57 -9.15
C GLN A 75 14.90 4.20 -9.74
N VAL A 76 13.92 4.13 -10.63
CA VAL A 76 13.59 2.93 -11.40
C VAL A 76 13.83 3.23 -12.87
N LYS A 77 14.75 2.52 -13.50
CA LYS A 77 14.99 2.57 -14.95
C LYS A 77 14.28 1.40 -15.61
N VAL A 78 13.49 1.67 -16.64
CA VAL A 78 12.87 0.62 -17.47
C VAL A 78 13.79 0.35 -18.64
N ASP A 79 14.47 -0.80 -18.62
CA ASP A 79 15.41 -1.17 -19.68
C ASP A 79 14.69 -1.75 -20.90
N SER A 80 13.61 -2.52 -20.69
CA SER A 80 12.81 -3.09 -21.77
C SER A 80 11.40 -3.42 -21.31
N PHE A 81 10.41 -3.25 -22.18
CA PHE A 81 9.04 -3.68 -21.99
C PHE A 81 8.62 -4.62 -23.13
N SER A 82 8.09 -5.78 -22.77
CA SER A 82 7.58 -6.77 -23.71
C SER A 82 6.09 -7.03 -23.44
N ALA A 83 5.30 -6.98 -24.50
CA ALA A 83 3.88 -7.30 -24.48
C ALA A 83 3.61 -8.46 -25.44
N VAL A 84 3.07 -9.55 -24.92
CA VAL A 84 2.66 -10.72 -25.70
C VAL A 84 1.14 -10.75 -25.76
N TYR A 85 0.60 -11.03 -26.95
CA TYR A 85 -0.83 -11.10 -27.19
C TYR A 85 -1.21 -12.48 -27.74
N TRP A 86 -2.43 -12.91 -27.45
CA TRP A 86 -3.04 -14.04 -28.13
C TRP A 86 -3.37 -13.67 -29.59
N PRO A 87 -3.55 -14.65 -30.50
CA PRO A 87 -3.91 -14.38 -31.89
C PRO A 87 -5.18 -13.51 -32.05
N GLY A 88 -6.11 -13.59 -31.08
CA GLY A 88 -7.31 -12.76 -31.03
C GLY A 88 -7.08 -11.32 -30.51
N GLY A 89 -5.84 -10.89 -30.30
CA GLY A 89 -5.48 -9.54 -29.84
C GLY A 89 -5.62 -9.31 -28.33
N ALA A 90 -6.15 -10.28 -27.58
CA ALA A 90 -6.22 -10.18 -26.12
C ALA A 90 -4.81 -10.23 -25.50
N PRO A 91 -4.50 -9.36 -24.51
CA PRO A 91 -3.22 -9.41 -23.81
C PRO A 91 -2.99 -10.77 -23.14
N LYS A 92 -1.78 -11.30 -23.27
CA LYS A 92 -1.35 -12.57 -22.68
C LYS A 92 -0.34 -12.36 -21.56
N ASP A 93 0.68 -11.56 -21.81
CA ASP A 93 1.75 -11.29 -20.84
C ASP A 93 2.32 -9.89 -21.05
N PHE A 94 2.71 -9.25 -19.95
CA PHE A 94 3.39 -7.97 -19.93
C PHE A 94 4.56 -8.06 -18.97
N THR A 95 5.77 -7.97 -19.51
CA THR A 95 7.02 -8.11 -18.76
C THR A 95 7.86 -6.85 -18.92
N SER A 96 8.23 -6.22 -17.80
CA SER A 96 9.19 -5.11 -17.76
C SER A 96 10.50 -5.56 -17.12
N ARG A 97 11.63 -5.32 -17.78
CA ARG A 97 12.96 -5.43 -17.15
C ARG A 97 13.34 -4.07 -16.59
N VAL A 98 13.61 -4.03 -15.29
CA VAL A 98 13.92 -2.79 -14.58
C VAL A 98 15.22 -2.90 -13.80
N ARG A 99 15.87 -1.75 -13.61
CA ARG A 99 16.95 -1.55 -12.66
C ARG A 99 16.53 -0.53 -11.62
N ILE A 100 16.67 -0.89 -10.36
CA ILE A 100 16.35 -0.05 -9.21
C ILE A 100 17.66 0.48 -8.66
N TYR A 101 17.72 1.79 -8.44
CA TYR A 101 18.85 2.51 -7.89
C TYR A 101 18.45 3.18 -6.58
N ASP A 102 19.35 3.12 -5.61
CA ASP A 102 19.25 3.84 -4.33
C ASP A 102 20.48 4.73 -4.18
N GLY A 103 20.28 6.04 -4.01
CA GLY A 103 21.36 7.03 -3.95
C GLY A 103 22.30 6.98 -5.16
N GLY A 104 21.79 6.65 -6.35
CA GLY A 104 22.58 6.51 -7.58
C GLY A 104 23.36 5.20 -7.72
N ARG A 105 23.28 4.30 -6.74
CA ARG A 105 23.91 2.97 -6.79
C ARG A 105 22.88 1.93 -7.23
N LEU A 106 23.27 1.02 -8.12
CA LEU A 106 22.40 -0.08 -8.52
C LEU A 106 22.11 -0.96 -7.29
N ALA A 107 20.84 -1.01 -6.90
CA ALA A 107 20.36 -1.81 -5.77
C ALA A 107 19.87 -3.18 -6.25
N GLU A 108 19.06 -3.23 -7.31
CA GLU A 108 18.47 -4.47 -7.81
C GLU A 108 18.25 -4.39 -9.33
N SER A 109 18.28 -5.54 -10.01
CA SER A 109 17.79 -5.69 -11.38
C SER A 109 16.73 -6.79 -11.40
N LYS A 110 15.57 -6.51 -11.99
CA LYS A 110 14.38 -7.33 -11.80
C LYS A 110 13.52 -7.39 -13.06
N SER A 111 12.80 -8.49 -13.20
CA SER A 111 11.74 -8.64 -14.21
C SER A 111 10.39 -8.54 -13.47
N ILE A 112 9.57 -7.58 -13.85
CA ILE A 112 8.24 -7.36 -13.28
C ILE A 112 7.19 -7.83 -14.29
N GLN A 113 6.28 -8.68 -13.84
CA GLN A 113 5.17 -9.21 -14.64
C GLN A 113 3.83 -8.83 -14.03
N VAL A 114 2.85 -8.53 -14.88
CA VAL A 114 1.49 -8.22 -14.43
C VAL A 114 0.88 -9.45 -13.74
N ASN A 115 0.30 -9.25 -12.56
CA ASN A 115 -0.30 -10.31 -11.72
C ASN A 115 0.66 -11.45 -11.33
N HIS A 116 1.97 -11.25 -11.46
CA HIS A 116 2.96 -12.17 -10.94
C HIS A 116 3.50 -11.63 -9.62
N TYR A 117 3.28 -12.37 -8.53
CA TYR A 117 3.86 -12.03 -7.25
C TYR A 117 5.37 -12.25 -7.31
N VAL A 118 6.11 -11.32 -6.71
CA VAL A 118 7.56 -11.44 -6.56
C VAL A 118 7.93 -12.12 -5.26
#